data_AF-A0A935R3P1-F1
#
_entry.id   AF-A0A935R3P1-F1
#
_cell.length_a   1.000
_cell.length_b   1.000
_cell.length_c   1.000
_cell.angle_alpha   90.00
_cell.angle_beta   90.00
_cell.angle_gamma   90.00
#
_symmetry.space_group_name_H-M   'P 1'
#
loop_
_entity.id
_entity.type
_entity.pdbx_description
1 polymer ?
#
loop_
_entity_poly.entity_id
_entity_poly.type
_entity_poly.pdbx_seq_one_letter_code
_entity_poly.pdbx_strand_id
1 'polypeptide(L)'
;MRGSTAPPHATTPAPRSSPRDARHAGRRQDPGFAPAVNPAFGEAILPPRVTRAMIADRGYQAALAFQTRNPLHRAHEYALVYGAEVLTRQGFYTGVVLNPLIGELKGDDVDAATRMRTYARSRQPAPGPGRQRQGAVGVRGYDLNSVFHLVGLDIRMFDGGPAEAVMHAIYRQNHGFTTSSSAATRRRALPRQDAIWGDFDAQEIFGNLQGALSTKPVNVASRPTTSPSAGWTSPREPPQREAPEHRRDEIREALVSGDLPDPRASAVRLSTADILIEAYRAQG
;
A
#
# COMPACT_ATOMS: atom_id res chain seq x y z
N MET A 1 21.01 5.39 19.81
CA MET A 1 19.82 5.94 19.12
C MET A 1 19.58 7.34 19.64
N ARG A 2 19.81 8.37 18.83
CA ARG A 2 19.32 9.73 19.16
C ARG A 2 17.87 9.76 18.69
N GLY A 3 16.93 9.56 19.61
CA GLY A 3 15.53 9.90 19.34
C GLY A 3 15.49 11.39 19.00
N SER A 4 14.97 11.73 17.82
CA SER A 4 14.77 13.13 17.47
C SER A 4 13.78 13.75 18.45
N THR A 5 14.23 14.71 19.25
CA THR A 5 13.41 15.55 20.12
C THR A 5 12.82 16.72 19.34
N ALA A 6 12.38 16.49 18.10
CA ALA A 6 11.70 17.52 17.33
C ALA A 6 10.43 17.93 18.12
N PRO A 7 10.16 19.24 18.27
CA PRO A 7 8.96 19.70 18.95
C PRO A 7 7.70 19.15 18.25
N PRO A 8 6.59 18.91 18.97
CA PRO A 8 5.36 18.43 18.36
C PRO A 8 4.83 19.46 17.34
N HIS A 9 5.06 19.22 16.05
CA HIS A 9 4.53 20.06 14.99
C HIS A 9 3.09 19.67 14.62
N ALA A 10 2.14 20.52 15.04
CA ALA A 10 0.76 20.84 14.59
C ALA A 10 -0.19 19.81 13.93
N THR A 11 0.21 18.58 13.57
CA THR A 11 -0.69 17.62 12.89
C THR A 11 -0.52 16.15 13.31
N THR A 12 0.36 15.83 14.26
CA THR A 12 0.07 14.67 15.10
C THR A 12 -1.13 15.09 15.95
N PRO A 13 -2.33 14.50 15.79
CA PRO A 13 -3.36 14.77 16.78
C PRO A 13 -2.72 14.46 18.12
N ALA A 14 -2.67 15.44 19.02
CA ALA A 14 -2.26 15.20 20.38
C ALA A 14 -2.98 13.92 20.85
N PRO A 15 -2.34 13.00 21.59
CA PRO A 15 -3.10 11.95 22.25
C PRO A 15 -4.28 12.67 22.89
N ARG A 16 -5.51 12.32 22.49
CA ARG A 16 -6.71 12.98 23.00
C ARG A 16 -6.50 13.10 24.50
N SER A 17 -6.79 14.26 25.07
CA SER A 17 -6.85 14.47 26.52
C SER A 17 -7.99 13.61 27.08
N SER A 18 -7.88 12.30 26.95
CA SER A 18 -8.61 11.34 27.75
C SER A 18 -7.94 11.42 29.12
N PRO A 19 -8.71 11.61 30.20
CA PRO A 19 -8.15 11.69 31.53
C PRO A 19 -7.63 10.31 31.92
N ARG A 20 -6.37 10.01 31.60
CA ARG A 20 -5.62 8.80 32.02
C ARG A 20 -4.14 9.02 31.69
N ASP A 21 -3.46 9.83 32.50
CA ASP A 21 -1.98 9.85 32.57
C ASP A 21 -1.38 8.50 33.02
N ALA A 22 -2.23 7.54 33.40
CA ALA A 22 -1.84 6.18 33.73
C ALA A 22 -1.90 5.25 32.50
N ARG A 23 -0.74 4.80 32.04
CA ARG A 23 -0.62 3.63 31.15
C ARG A 23 -0.93 2.36 31.95
N HIS A 24 -1.98 1.65 31.57
CA HIS A 24 -2.33 0.37 32.19
C HIS A 24 -1.73 -0.76 31.35
N ALA A 25 -0.77 -1.48 31.91
CA ALA A 25 -0.19 -2.68 31.31
C ALA A 25 -0.76 -3.93 32.00
N GLY A 26 -1.17 -4.91 31.21
CA GLY A 26 -1.72 -6.16 31.72
C GLY A 26 -2.04 -7.11 30.58
N ARG A 27 -2.07 -8.41 30.89
CA ARG A 27 -2.49 -9.43 29.91
C ARG A 27 -3.98 -9.25 29.65
N ARG A 28 -4.37 -8.79 28.47
CA ARG A 28 -5.78 -8.88 28.04
C ARG A 28 -6.12 -10.35 27.84
N GLN A 29 -6.98 -10.87 28.69
CA GLN A 29 -7.70 -12.12 28.45
C GLN A 29 -9.04 -11.73 27.84
N ASP A 30 -9.05 -11.54 26.52
CA ASP A 30 -10.28 -11.24 25.79
C ASP A 30 -10.53 -12.39 24.81
N PRO A 31 -11.19 -13.49 25.26
CA PRO A 31 -11.41 -14.67 24.43
C PRO A 31 -12.41 -14.41 23.28
N GLY A 32 -13.04 -13.22 23.22
CA GLY A 32 -14.15 -12.93 22.33
C GLY A 32 -14.08 -11.60 21.58
N PHE A 33 -12.93 -10.91 21.53
CA PHE A 33 -12.80 -9.69 20.72
C PHE A 33 -12.95 -10.04 19.23
N ALA A 34 -14.16 -9.87 18.70
CA ALA A 34 -14.45 -9.81 17.29
C ALA A 34 -14.67 -8.32 16.94
N PRO A 35 -13.80 -7.68 16.15
CA PRO A 35 -14.07 -6.32 15.70
C PRO A 35 -15.37 -6.29 14.91
N ALA A 36 -16.11 -5.18 14.99
CA ALA A 36 -17.33 -4.99 14.22
C ALA A 36 -17.01 -5.15 12.72
N VAL A 37 -17.65 -6.12 12.08
CA VAL A 37 -17.41 -6.43 10.68
C VAL A 37 -18.14 -5.40 9.82
N ASN A 38 -17.39 -4.58 9.08
CA ASN A 38 -18.01 -3.67 8.12
C ASN A 38 -18.58 -4.50 6.94
N PRO A 39 -19.87 -4.43 6.63
CA PRO A 39 -20.47 -5.26 5.57
C PRO A 39 -19.90 -4.97 4.18
N ALA A 40 -19.34 -3.79 3.93
CA ALA A 40 -18.80 -3.41 2.62
C ALA A 40 -17.43 -4.04 2.31
N PHE A 41 -16.65 -4.42 3.33
CA PHE A 41 -15.27 -4.87 3.13
C PHE A 41 -14.72 -5.84 4.18
N GLY A 42 -15.53 -6.23 5.17
CA GLY A 42 -15.11 -7.05 6.30
C GLY A 42 -14.62 -8.44 5.90
N GLU A 43 -15.17 -9.01 4.83
CA GLU A 43 -14.71 -10.30 4.27
C GLU A 43 -13.25 -10.28 3.81
N ALA A 44 -12.74 -9.11 3.42
CA ALA A 44 -11.35 -8.97 3.01
C ALA A 44 -10.39 -8.89 4.21
N ILE A 45 -10.88 -8.66 5.43
CA ILE A 45 -10.05 -8.55 6.64
C ILE A 45 -9.83 -9.96 7.20
N LEU A 46 -8.68 -10.57 6.88
CA LEU A 46 -8.37 -11.93 7.31
C LEU A 46 -7.47 -11.93 8.54
N PRO A 47 -7.82 -12.67 9.61
CA PRO A 47 -6.95 -12.79 10.78
C PRO A 47 -5.67 -13.59 10.44
N PRO A 48 -4.57 -13.42 11.20
CA PRO A 48 -3.28 -14.01 10.89
C PRO A 48 -3.31 -15.52 10.58
N ARG A 49 -4.08 -16.28 11.36
CA ARG A 49 -4.24 -17.74 11.16
C ARG A 49 -4.90 -18.10 9.82
N VAL A 50 -5.90 -17.33 9.39
CA VAL A 50 -6.61 -17.56 8.12
C VAL A 50 -5.72 -17.14 6.95
N THR A 51 -5.01 -16.02 7.07
CA THR A 51 -4.06 -15.57 6.04
C THR A 51 -2.92 -16.58 5.85
N ARG A 52 -2.39 -17.15 6.94
CA ARG A 52 -1.38 -18.22 6.88
C ARG A 52 -1.91 -19.48 6.19
N ALA A 53 -3.11 -19.92 6.54
CA ALA A 53 -3.76 -21.06 5.88
C ALA A 53 -3.94 -20.80 4.38
N MET A 54 -4.49 -19.63 4.01
CA MET A 54 -4.65 -19.22 2.61
C MET A 54 -3.33 -19.26 1.82
N ILE A 55 -2.22 -18.80 2.42
CA ILE A 55 -0.87 -18.85 1.80
C ILE A 55 -0.39 -20.30 1.63
N ALA A 56 -0.54 -21.12 2.67
CA ALA A 56 -0.10 -22.52 2.68
C ALA A 56 -0.91 -23.39 1.70
N ASP A 57 -2.24 -23.27 1.71
CA ASP A 57 -3.16 -24.04 0.85
C ASP A 57 -2.94 -23.78 -0.64
N ARG A 58 -2.42 -22.60 -0.97
CA ARG A 58 -2.06 -22.22 -2.36
C ARG A 58 -0.65 -22.65 -2.74
N GLY A 59 0.11 -23.24 -1.83
CA GLY A 59 1.48 -23.69 -2.07
C GLY A 59 2.48 -22.56 -2.31
N TYR A 60 2.18 -21.33 -1.86
CA TYR A 60 3.08 -20.20 -2.06
C TYR A 60 4.36 -20.37 -1.24
N GLN A 61 5.50 -20.40 -1.95
CA GLN A 61 6.82 -20.48 -1.36
C GLN A 61 7.31 -19.10 -0.88
N ALA A 62 6.82 -18.04 -1.51
CA ALA A 62 6.95 -16.67 -1.07
C ALA A 62 5.59 -15.97 -1.10
N ALA A 63 5.32 -15.10 -0.13
CA ALA A 63 4.11 -14.30 -0.07
C ALA A 63 4.50 -12.82 0.12
N LEU A 64 4.27 -12.01 -0.91
CA LEU A 64 4.53 -10.58 -0.96
C LEU A 64 3.30 -9.80 -0.46
N ALA A 65 3.47 -8.98 0.58
CA ALA A 65 2.46 -8.02 1.00
C ALA A 65 2.82 -6.59 0.56
N PHE A 66 1.91 -5.94 -0.17
CA PHE A 66 2.02 -4.53 -0.54
C PHE A 66 1.19 -3.64 0.40
N GLN A 67 1.89 -2.85 1.21
CA GLN A 67 1.28 -1.87 2.11
C GLN A 67 0.76 -0.65 1.32
N THR A 68 -0.50 -0.28 1.53
CA THR A 68 -1.04 1.00 1.06
C THR A 68 -2.14 1.54 1.98
N ARG A 69 -2.28 2.87 2.00
CA ARG A 69 -3.45 3.56 2.55
C ARG A 69 -4.20 4.38 1.50
N ASN A 70 -3.70 4.41 0.28
CA ASN A 70 -4.21 5.23 -0.82
C ASN A 70 -5.07 4.38 -1.76
N PRO A 71 -6.01 4.99 -2.50
CA PRO A 71 -6.62 4.34 -3.68
C PRO A 71 -5.56 3.76 -4.62
N LEU A 72 -5.88 2.66 -5.30
CA LEU A 72 -4.91 2.01 -6.19
C LEU A 72 -4.60 2.89 -7.40
N HIS A 73 -3.32 3.05 -7.71
CA HIS A 73 -2.83 3.78 -8.87
C HIS A 73 -1.68 3.02 -9.52
N ARG A 74 -1.31 3.37 -10.74
CA ARG A 74 -0.35 2.62 -11.58
C ARG A 74 1.00 2.35 -10.91
N ALA A 75 1.49 3.27 -10.08
CA ALA A 75 2.74 3.03 -9.35
C ALA A 75 2.62 1.91 -8.29
N HIS A 76 1.44 1.69 -7.69
CA HIS A 76 1.21 0.55 -6.80
C HIS A 76 1.20 -0.76 -7.59
N GLU A 77 0.55 -0.75 -8.75
CA GLU A 77 0.50 -1.91 -9.66
C GLU A 77 1.91 -2.29 -10.13
N TYR A 78 2.72 -1.31 -10.50
CA TYR A 78 4.13 -1.54 -10.83
C TYR A 78 4.89 -2.18 -9.67
N ALA A 79 4.74 -1.66 -8.44
CA ALA A 79 5.45 -2.19 -7.30
C ALA A 79 5.07 -3.65 -6.98
N LEU A 80 3.78 -3.99 -7.14
CA LEU A 80 3.28 -5.36 -7.01
C LEU A 80 3.90 -6.30 -8.05
N VAL A 81 3.88 -5.89 -9.32
CA VAL A 81 4.48 -6.66 -10.44
C VAL A 81 5.98 -6.82 -10.22
N TYR A 82 6.69 -5.72 -9.93
CA TYR A 82 8.13 -5.72 -9.71
C TYR A 82 8.53 -6.67 -8.56
N GLY A 83 7.83 -6.60 -7.42
CA GLY A 83 8.13 -7.48 -6.30
C GLY A 83 7.89 -8.96 -6.63
N ALA A 84 6.82 -9.25 -7.38
CA ALA A 84 6.54 -10.60 -7.86
C ALA A 84 7.62 -11.11 -8.83
N GLU A 85 8.09 -10.26 -9.75
CA GLU A 85 9.21 -10.59 -10.65
C GLU A 85 10.51 -10.87 -9.90
N VAL A 86 10.85 -10.05 -8.91
CA VAL A 86 12.06 -10.24 -8.09
C VAL A 86 12.04 -11.60 -7.41
N LEU A 87 10.92 -11.97 -6.78
CA LEU A 87 10.78 -13.26 -6.09
C LEU A 87 10.74 -14.44 -7.06
N THR A 88 10.09 -14.28 -8.21
CA THR A 88 10.03 -15.35 -9.22
C THR A 88 11.37 -15.60 -9.87
N ARG A 89 12.17 -14.55 -10.13
CA ARG A 89 13.57 -14.70 -10.60
C ARG A 89 14.45 -15.42 -9.57
N GLN A 90 14.09 -15.40 -8.29
CA GLN A 90 14.76 -16.18 -7.24
C GLN A 90 14.26 -17.64 -7.18
N GLY A 91 13.31 -18.03 -8.03
CA GLY A 91 12.78 -19.39 -8.11
C GLY A 91 11.56 -19.67 -7.23
N PHE A 92 10.95 -18.66 -6.61
CA PHE A 92 9.78 -18.85 -5.75
C PHE A 92 8.46 -18.79 -6.53
N TYR A 93 7.59 -19.76 -6.27
CA TYR A 93 6.16 -19.62 -6.57
C TYR A 93 5.53 -18.61 -5.60
N THR A 94 5.16 -17.43 -6.12
CA THR A 94 4.90 -16.24 -5.29
C THR A 94 3.43 -15.85 -5.27
N GLY A 95 2.84 -15.79 -4.08
CA GLY A 95 1.57 -15.13 -3.80
C GLY A 95 1.76 -13.63 -3.65
N VAL A 96 0.91 -12.83 -4.29
CA VAL A 96 0.99 -11.36 -4.26
C VAL A 96 -0.26 -10.82 -3.61
N VAL A 97 -0.10 -10.09 -2.52
CA VAL A 97 -1.22 -9.63 -1.71
C VAL A 97 -1.19 -8.12 -1.59
N LEU A 98 -2.21 -7.47 -2.15
CA LEU A 98 -2.51 -6.09 -1.80
C LEU A 98 -3.02 -6.09 -0.35
N ASN A 99 -2.26 -5.44 0.53
CA ASN A 99 -2.49 -5.50 1.97
C ASN A 99 -2.73 -4.09 2.54
N PRO A 100 -3.89 -3.47 2.22
CA PRO A 100 -4.19 -2.10 2.58
C PRO A 100 -4.51 -1.94 4.07
N LEU A 101 -4.26 -0.75 4.61
CA LEU A 101 -4.71 -0.39 5.95
C LEU A 101 -6.18 0.05 5.91
N ILE A 102 -6.99 -0.56 6.76
CA ILE A 102 -8.44 -0.37 6.80
C ILE A 102 -8.90 0.35 8.07
N GLY A 103 -8.09 0.31 9.12
CA GLY A 103 -8.37 1.02 10.37
C GLY A 103 -8.32 2.53 10.21
N GLU A 104 -8.38 3.24 11.34
CA GLU A 104 -8.41 4.70 11.36
C GLU A 104 -7.23 5.30 10.58
N LEU A 105 -7.56 6.12 9.58
CA LEU A 105 -6.61 6.86 8.76
C LEU A 105 -6.64 8.35 9.10
N LYS A 106 -5.74 9.12 8.47
CA LYS A 106 -5.71 10.57 8.59
C LYS A 106 -6.99 11.17 7.99
N GLY A 107 -7.48 12.28 8.56
CA GLY A 107 -8.77 12.88 8.20
C GLY A 107 -8.93 13.35 6.75
N ASP A 108 -7.84 13.49 5.98
CA ASP A 108 -7.85 13.87 4.55
C ASP A 108 -7.62 12.69 3.59
N ASP A 109 -7.64 11.45 4.09
CA ASP A 109 -7.56 10.23 3.30
C ASP A 109 -8.95 9.79 2.80
N VAL A 110 -8.97 9.17 1.61
CA VAL A 110 -10.20 8.56 1.07
C VAL A 110 -10.67 7.45 2.02
N ASP A 111 -11.97 7.42 2.30
CA ASP A 111 -12.56 6.49 3.25
C ASP A 111 -12.30 5.03 2.87
N ALA A 112 -12.31 4.14 3.88
CA ALA A 112 -11.98 2.73 3.69
C ALA A 112 -12.92 2.03 2.70
N ALA A 113 -14.22 2.33 2.72
CA ALA A 113 -15.18 1.68 1.83
C ALA A 113 -14.90 2.05 0.37
N THR A 114 -14.67 3.33 0.09
CA THR A 114 -14.28 3.80 -1.24
C THR A 114 -12.96 3.19 -1.71
N ARG A 115 -11.92 3.17 -0.87
CA ARG A 115 -10.64 2.53 -1.23
C ARG A 115 -10.81 1.05 -1.54
N MET A 116 -11.59 0.32 -0.73
CA MET A 116 -11.87 -1.10 -0.95
C MET A 116 -12.62 -1.34 -2.26
N ARG A 117 -13.57 -0.46 -2.64
CA ARG A 117 -14.18 -0.50 -3.98
C ARG A 117 -13.14 -0.35 -5.09
N THR A 118 -12.17 0.56 -4.96
CA THR A 118 -11.09 0.70 -5.96
C THR A 118 -10.24 -0.57 -6.09
N TYR A 119 -9.92 -1.22 -4.97
CA TYR A 119 -9.13 -2.46 -4.97
C TYR A 119 -9.91 -3.62 -5.58
N ALA A 120 -11.18 -3.79 -5.21
CA ALA A 120 -12.05 -4.81 -5.79
C ALA A 120 -12.19 -4.63 -7.30
N ARG A 121 -12.36 -3.37 -7.76
CA ARG A 121 -12.49 -3.06 -9.19
C ARG A 121 -11.22 -3.38 -9.98
N SER A 122 -10.04 -3.15 -9.41
CA SER A 122 -8.76 -3.46 -10.06
C SER A 122 -8.56 -4.94 -10.36
N ARG A 123 -9.26 -5.83 -9.64
CA ARG A 123 -9.22 -7.29 -9.83
C ARG A 123 -10.10 -7.78 -10.97
N GLN A 124 -10.97 -6.94 -11.50
CA GLN A 124 -11.89 -7.30 -12.57
C GLN A 124 -11.33 -6.90 -13.94
N PRO A 125 -11.64 -7.65 -15.01
CA PRO A 125 -11.33 -7.22 -16.35
C PRO A 125 -12.01 -5.88 -16.67
N ALA A 126 -11.36 -5.08 -17.51
CA ALA A 126 -11.97 -3.87 -18.04
C ALA A 126 -13.20 -4.25 -18.88
N PRO A 127 -14.32 -3.52 -18.79
CA PRO A 127 -15.51 -3.79 -19.58
C PRO A 127 -15.23 -3.53 -21.07
N GLY A 128 -15.72 -4.44 -21.93
CA GLY A 128 -15.64 -4.36 -23.40
C GLY A 128 -14.92 -5.55 -24.06
N PRO A 129 -15.38 -6.03 -25.23
CA PRO A 129 -14.76 -7.13 -25.94
C PRO A 129 -13.33 -6.77 -26.39
N GLY A 130 -12.40 -7.73 -26.29
CA GLY A 130 -11.02 -7.57 -26.75
C GLY A 130 -10.11 -6.72 -25.84
N ARG A 131 -10.63 -6.11 -24.77
CA ARG A 131 -9.77 -5.49 -23.75
C ARG A 131 -9.31 -6.57 -22.78
N GLN A 132 -8.18 -7.20 -23.09
CA GLN A 132 -7.39 -7.95 -22.10
C GLN A 132 -7.35 -7.16 -20.79
N ARG A 133 -7.31 -7.86 -19.64
CA ARG A 133 -6.91 -7.27 -18.36
C ARG A 133 -5.65 -6.44 -18.62
N GLN A 134 -5.80 -5.12 -18.80
CA GLN A 134 -4.68 -4.22 -19.05
C GLN A 134 -3.89 -4.20 -17.75
N GLY A 135 -2.88 -5.07 -17.63
CA GLY A 135 -2.34 -5.48 -16.33
C GLY A 135 -1.82 -6.91 -16.30
N ALA A 136 -2.00 -7.71 -17.36
CA ALA A 136 -1.17 -8.89 -17.59
C ALA A 136 0.26 -8.49 -17.96
N VAL A 137 0.96 -7.77 -17.07
CA VAL A 137 2.41 -7.91 -17.01
C VAL A 137 2.61 -9.27 -16.35
N GLY A 138 2.66 -10.29 -17.20
CA GLY A 138 2.97 -11.64 -16.75
C GLY A 138 4.32 -11.60 -16.06
N VAL A 139 4.38 -12.07 -14.83
CA VAL A 139 5.66 -12.45 -14.25
C VAL A 139 6.10 -13.70 -15.02
N ARG A 140 7.37 -13.79 -15.41
CA ARG A 140 7.88 -14.98 -16.11
C ARG A 140 7.52 -16.25 -15.33
N GLY A 141 6.65 -17.09 -15.89
CA GLY A 141 6.31 -18.40 -15.32
C GLY A 141 4.85 -18.61 -14.93
N TYR A 142 4.06 -17.56 -14.63
CA TYR A 142 2.62 -17.71 -14.31
C TYR A 142 1.84 -16.38 -14.40
N ASP A 143 0.51 -16.48 -14.55
CA ASP A 143 -0.40 -15.33 -14.59
C ASP A 143 -0.50 -14.65 -13.21
N LEU A 144 -0.10 -13.38 -13.11
CA LEU A 144 -0.17 -12.59 -11.88
C LEU A 144 -1.60 -12.52 -11.32
N ASN A 145 -2.64 -12.57 -12.17
CA ASN A 145 -4.03 -12.55 -11.72
C ASN A 145 -4.41 -13.80 -10.94
N SER A 146 -3.77 -14.94 -11.20
CA SER A 146 -4.00 -16.20 -10.48
C SER A 146 -3.41 -16.19 -9.07
N VAL A 147 -2.45 -15.29 -8.81
CA VAL A 147 -1.74 -15.19 -7.53
C VAL A 147 -2.00 -13.88 -6.79
N PHE A 148 -2.87 -13.02 -7.30
CA PHE A 148 -3.19 -11.72 -6.71
C PHE A 148 -4.37 -11.79 -5.75
N HIS A 149 -4.14 -11.43 -4.49
CA HIS A 149 -5.14 -11.43 -3.42
C HIS A 149 -5.28 -10.05 -2.78
N LEU A 150 -6.43 -9.83 -2.15
CA LEU A 150 -6.71 -8.64 -1.35
C LEU A 150 -6.95 -9.11 0.09
N VAL A 151 -6.10 -8.64 1.02
CA VAL A 151 -6.26 -8.92 2.45
C VAL A 151 -6.14 -7.60 3.20
N GLY A 152 -7.23 -7.09 3.77
CA GLY A 152 -7.21 -5.87 4.57
C GLY A 152 -6.50 -6.09 5.91
N LEU A 153 -5.77 -5.07 6.37
CA LEU A 153 -5.18 -5.04 7.71
C LEU A 153 -5.86 -3.94 8.54
N ASP A 154 -6.57 -4.35 9.58
CA ASP A 154 -7.23 -3.43 10.51
C ASP A 154 -6.24 -2.92 11.56
N ILE A 155 -5.45 -1.92 11.16
CA ILE A 155 -4.60 -1.13 12.06
C ILE A 155 -4.74 0.35 11.72
N ARG A 156 -4.52 1.20 12.73
CA ARG A 156 -4.40 2.64 12.55
C ARG A 156 -3.08 2.98 11.84
N MET A 157 -3.12 3.97 10.94
CA MET A 157 -1.92 4.62 10.41
C MET A 157 -1.43 5.71 11.39
N PHE A 158 -0.19 5.63 11.84
CA PHE A 158 0.45 6.57 12.75
C PHE A 158 1.27 7.65 12.03
N ASP A 159 1.56 7.47 10.75
CA ASP A 159 2.46 8.32 9.97
C ASP A 159 3.84 8.49 10.65
N GLY A 160 4.37 7.38 11.19
CA GLY A 160 5.60 7.29 12.00
C GLY A 160 6.87 6.96 11.21
N GLY A 161 6.83 7.03 9.87
CA GLY A 161 8.00 6.85 9.01
C GLY A 161 8.69 5.48 9.20
N PRO A 162 10.02 5.43 9.37
CA PRO A 162 10.78 4.17 9.48
C PRO A 162 10.32 3.26 10.62
N ALA A 163 9.99 3.81 11.79
CA ALA A 163 9.54 3.01 12.93
C ALA A 163 8.20 2.31 12.65
N GLU A 164 7.29 3.01 11.96
CA GLU A 164 6.02 2.44 11.52
C GLU A 164 6.22 1.39 10.42
N ALA A 165 7.22 1.55 9.53
CA ALA A 165 7.56 0.52 8.55
C ALA A 165 7.99 -0.79 9.20
N VAL A 166 8.77 -0.74 10.29
CA VAL A 166 9.12 -1.92 11.10
C VAL A 166 7.87 -2.53 11.75
N MET A 167 7.00 -1.71 12.33
CA MET A 167 5.72 -2.17 12.88
C MET A 167 4.90 -2.90 11.81
N HIS A 168 4.76 -2.30 10.62
CA HIS A 168 4.08 -2.93 9.50
C HIS A 168 4.70 -4.29 9.15
N ALA A 169 6.01 -4.38 9.02
CA ALA A 169 6.69 -5.65 8.73
C ALA A 169 6.38 -6.72 9.79
N ILE A 170 6.35 -6.37 11.08
CA ILE A 170 5.98 -7.29 12.17
C ILE A 170 4.53 -7.80 12.00
N TYR A 171 3.58 -6.92 11.71
CA TYR A 171 2.19 -7.34 11.43
C TYR A 171 2.13 -8.30 10.24
N ARG A 172 2.88 -8.01 9.16
CA ARG A 172 2.90 -8.86 7.96
C ARG A 172 3.56 -10.21 8.23
N GLN A 173 4.64 -10.22 9.00
CA GLN A 173 5.26 -11.45 9.48
C GLN A 173 4.27 -12.31 10.25
N ASN A 174 3.49 -11.70 11.15
CA ASN A 174 2.48 -12.42 11.92
C ASN A 174 1.40 -13.05 11.03
N HIS A 175 1.05 -12.40 9.91
CA HIS A 175 0.12 -12.92 8.89
C HIS A 175 0.73 -13.97 7.95
N GLY A 176 2.03 -14.28 8.09
CA GLY A 176 2.71 -15.29 7.28
C GLY A 176 3.35 -14.79 6.00
N PHE A 177 3.40 -13.47 5.78
CA PHE A 177 4.09 -12.92 4.62
C PHE A 177 5.60 -13.07 4.77
N THR A 178 6.25 -13.69 3.78
CA THR A 178 7.72 -13.83 3.72
C THR A 178 8.39 -12.54 3.28
N THR A 179 7.64 -11.69 2.58
CA THR A 179 8.17 -10.49 1.96
C THR A 179 7.16 -9.35 2.08
N SER A 180 7.63 -8.15 2.37
CA SER A 180 6.80 -6.96 2.43
C SER A 180 7.43 -5.81 1.65
N SER A 181 6.66 -5.18 0.79
CA SER A 181 7.07 -3.92 0.17
C SER A 181 6.43 -2.76 0.93
N SER A 182 7.28 -1.94 1.53
CA SER A 182 6.87 -0.64 2.08
C SER A 182 6.88 0.37 0.94
N ALA A 183 5.75 1.03 0.68
CA ALA A 183 5.78 2.24 -0.13
C ALA A 183 6.70 3.26 0.56
N ALA A 184 7.67 3.81 -0.17
CA ALA A 184 8.60 4.84 0.30
C ALA A 184 7.89 5.89 1.18
N THR A 185 8.32 6.03 2.43
CA THR A 185 7.67 6.88 3.42
C THR A 185 8.12 8.33 3.26
N ARG A 186 7.55 9.03 2.29
CA ARG A 186 7.54 10.49 2.37
C ARG A 186 6.34 10.91 3.21
N ARG A 187 6.58 11.68 4.29
CA ARG A 187 5.47 12.36 4.99
C ARG A 187 4.79 13.28 3.98
N ARG A 188 3.49 13.06 3.75
CA ARG A 188 2.66 13.88 2.87
C ARG A 188 2.63 15.31 3.41
N ALA A 189 2.98 16.27 2.55
CA ALA A 189 2.77 17.72 2.68
C ALA A 189 3.87 18.60 3.33
N LEU A 190 5.16 18.24 3.22
CA LEU A 190 6.23 19.17 3.54
C LEU A 190 7.17 19.35 2.33
N PRO A 191 7.55 20.59 1.97
CA PRO A 191 8.66 20.84 1.04
C PRO A 191 9.85 19.94 1.38
N ARG A 192 10.72 19.59 0.41
CA ARG A 192 11.92 18.76 0.69
C ARG A 192 12.72 19.24 1.91
N GLN A 193 12.64 20.53 2.20
CA GLN A 193 13.27 21.26 3.29
C GLN A 193 12.73 20.91 4.69
N ASP A 194 11.45 20.53 4.77
CA ASP A 194 10.72 20.36 6.04
C ASP A 194 10.34 18.89 6.31
N ALA A 195 10.79 17.96 5.48
CA ALA A 195 10.47 16.54 5.64
C ALA A 195 11.15 15.95 6.90
N ILE A 196 10.37 15.30 7.77
CA ILE A 196 10.88 14.64 8.98
C ILE A 196 11.76 13.42 8.66
N TRP A 197 11.49 12.76 7.53
CA TRP A 197 12.21 11.58 7.06
C TRP A 197 12.61 11.74 5.59
N GLY A 198 13.75 11.18 5.22
CA GLY A 198 14.18 11.04 3.83
C GLY A 198 13.30 10.07 3.02
N ASP A 199 13.39 10.17 1.70
CA ASP A 199 12.54 9.40 0.78
C ASP A 199 12.73 7.87 0.93
N PHE A 200 13.90 7.42 1.40
CA PHE A 200 14.25 6.00 1.52
C PHE A 200 14.46 5.52 2.96
N ASP A 201 14.31 6.36 3.98
CA ASP A 201 14.61 6.00 5.38
C ASP A 201 13.85 4.75 5.86
N ALA A 202 12.59 4.56 5.44
CA ALA A 202 11.82 3.36 5.78
C ALA A 202 12.25 2.10 5.03
N GLN A 203 12.97 2.23 3.92
CA GLN A 203 13.59 1.09 3.24
C GLN A 203 14.93 0.75 3.90
N GLU A 204 15.69 1.78 4.29
CA GLU A 204 17.03 1.64 4.87
C GLU A 204 17.03 1.12 6.31
N ILE A 205 15.99 1.42 7.10
CA ILE A 205 15.91 0.99 8.50
C ILE A 205 16.05 -0.54 8.68
N PHE A 206 15.60 -1.32 7.69
CA PHE A 206 15.69 -2.78 7.73
C PHE A 206 17.13 -3.31 7.73
N GLY A 207 18.09 -2.55 7.17
CA GLY A 207 19.50 -2.89 7.20
C GLY A 207 20.17 -2.64 8.56
N ASN A 208 19.54 -1.86 9.44
CA ASN A 208 20.10 -1.37 10.70
C ASN A 208 19.34 -1.88 11.93
N LEU A 209 18.54 -2.95 11.78
CA LEU A 209 17.79 -3.53 12.90
C LEU A 209 18.72 -4.29 13.85
N GLN A 210 18.53 -4.06 15.16
CA GLN A 210 19.24 -4.83 16.20
C GLN A 210 18.66 -6.24 16.38
N GLY A 211 17.41 -6.45 15.97
CA GLY A 211 16.71 -7.73 16.04
C GLY A 211 16.51 -8.36 14.66
N ALA A 212 16.02 -9.59 14.65
CA ALA A 212 15.71 -10.31 13.43
C ALA A 212 14.23 -10.13 13.04
N LEU A 213 14.00 -9.88 11.74
CA LEU A 213 12.69 -10.07 11.10
C LEU A 213 12.80 -11.25 10.12
N SER A 214 11.83 -12.14 10.17
CA SER A 214 11.68 -13.23 9.21
C SER A 214 11.18 -12.71 7.85
N THR A 215 10.35 -11.66 7.87
CA THR A 215 9.90 -10.99 6.65
C THR A 215 11.02 -10.14 6.07
N LYS A 216 11.30 -10.30 4.77
CA LYS A 216 12.32 -9.52 4.05
C LYS A 216 11.67 -8.35 3.30
N PRO A 217 12.29 -7.16 3.29
CA PRO A 217 11.79 -6.06 2.48
C PRO A 217 12.05 -6.32 0.99
N VAL A 218 11.12 -5.89 0.13
CA VAL A 218 11.40 -5.63 -1.29
C VAL A 218 11.37 -4.14 -1.51
N ASN A 219 12.55 -3.59 -1.78
CA ASN A 219 12.73 -2.17 -2.03
C ASN A 219 12.35 -1.87 -3.47
N VAL A 220 11.44 -0.92 -3.64
CA VAL A 220 11.03 -0.41 -4.95
C VAL A 220 11.61 1.00 -5.07
N ALA A 221 12.46 1.19 -6.08
CA ALA A 221 12.98 2.52 -6.41
C ALA A 221 11.83 3.44 -6.84
N SER A 222 12.04 4.76 -6.72
CA SER A 222 11.04 5.74 -7.12
C SER A 222 10.64 5.56 -8.59
N ARG A 223 9.32 5.60 -8.83
CA ARG A 223 8.55 5.60 -10.09
C ARG A 223 9.34 5.32 -11.39
N PRO A 224 9.06 4.21 -12.10
CA PRO A 224 9.48 4.07 -13.50
C PRO A 224 8.69 5.04 -14.39
N THR A 225 9.37 5.63 -15.37
CA THR A 225 8.75 6.50 -16.37
C THR A 225 8.06 5.67 -17.44
N THR A 226 6.77 5.89 -17.62
CA THR A 226 6.04 5.36 -18.77
C THR A 226 6.41 6.16 -20.01
N SER A 227 7.36 5.68 -20.81
CA SER A 227 7.42 6.04 -22.23
C SER A 227 6.68 4.95 -23.03
N PRO A 228 5.73 5.28 -23.91
CA PRO A 228 4.94 4.30 -24.67
C PRO A 228 5.77 3.34 -25.54
N SER A 229 7.04 3.63 -25.81
CA SER A 229 7.91 2.89 -26.73
C SER A 229 9.03 2.07 -26.07
N ALA A 230 9.21 2.17 -24.76
CA ALA A 230 10.25 1.45 -24.05
C ALA A 230 9.62 0.64 -22.92
N GLY A 231 9.74 -0.69 -22.98
CA GLY A 231 9.36 -1.55 -21.86
C GLY A 231 9.99 -1.09 -20.54
N TRP A 232 9.40 -1.52 -19.43
CA TRP A 232 9.77 -1.16 -18.06
C TRP A 232 11.29 -1.24 -17.82
N THR A 233 11.95 -0.11 -17.52
CA THR A 233 13.40 -0.04 -17.29
C THR A 233 13.78 -0.31 -15.82
N SER A 234 15.02 -0.79 -15.64
CA SER A 234 15.63 -1.26 -14.39
C SER A 234 15.70 -0.18 -13.28
N PRO A 235 15.63 -0.56 -11.98
CA PRO A 235 15.68 0.36 -10.83
C PRO A 235 16.97 1.16 -10.63
N ARG A 236 18.04 0.91 -11.40
CA ARG A 236 19.36 1.51 -11.15
C ARG A 236 19.66 2.77 -11.96
N GLU A 237 18.89 3.05 -13.00
CA GLU A 237 19.12 4.23 -13.83
C GLU A 237 18.00 5.23 -13.64
N PRO A 238 18.29 6.47 -13.20
CA PRO A 238 17.30 7.53 -13.27
C PRO A 238 16.85 7.68 -14.72
N PRO A 239 15.56 7.89 -14.96
CA PRO A 239 15.01 7.93 -16.31
C PRO A 239 15.68 9.04 -17.14
N GLN A 240 16.01 8.73 -18.39
CA GLN A 240 16.60 9.67 -19.36
C GLN A 240 15.61 10.76 -19.84
N ARG A 241 14.32 10.64 -19.48
CA ARG A 241 13.27 11.64 -19.70
C ARG A 241 12.38 11.73 -18.48
N GLU A 242 12.22 12.94 -17.95
CA GLU A 242 11.24 13.22 -16.91
C GLU A 242 9.84 12.90 -17.45
N ALA A 243 9.14 11.95 -16.81
CA ALA A 243 7.71 11.78 -17.07
C ALA A 243 6.97 13.03 -16.55
N PRO A 244 5.88 13.46 -17.20
CA PRO A 244 5.10 14.60 -16.71
C PRO A 244 4.71 14.36 -15.26
N GLU A 245 5.17 15.27 -14.39
CA GLU A 245 4.88 15.29 -12.98
C GLU A 245 3.43 15.75 -12.80
N HIS A 246 2.47 14.85 -12.99
CA HIS A 246 1.11 15.14 -12.56
C HIS A 246 1.13 15.28 -11.05
N ARG A 247 0.97 16.51 -10.57
CA ARG A 247 0.89 16.76 -9.14
C ARG A 247 -0.39 16.11 -8.62
N ARG A 248 -0.27 15.41 -7.49
CA ARG A 248 -1.42 14.71 -6.87
C ARG A 248 -2.61 15.64 -6.64
N ASP A 249 -2.34 16.92 -6.43
CA ASP A 249 -3.33 17.96 -6.23
C ASP A 249 -4.14 18.22 -7.52
N GLU A 250 -3.49 18.26 -8.69
CA GLU A 250 -4.17 18.40 -9.99
C GLU A 250 -5.08 17.20 -10.29
N ILE A 251 -4.62 15.98 -9.96
CA ILE A 251 -5.45 14.78 -10.09
C ILE A 251 -6.65 14.87 -9.14
N ARG A 252 -6.45 15.34 -7.91
CA ARG A 252 -7.53 15.48 -6.92
C ARG A 252 -8.55 16.53 -7.38
N GLU A 253 -8.09 17.69 -7.86
CA GLU A 253 -8.92 18.76 -8.40
C GLU A 253 -9.78 18.25 -9.55
N ALA A 254 -9.19 17.57 -10.54
CA ALA A 254 -9.94 16.99 -11.65
C ALA A 254 -11.04 16.01 -11.15
N LEU A 255 -10.69 15.11 -10.23
CA LEU A 255 -11.66 14.14 -9.70
C LEU A 255 -12.77 14.80 -8.88
N VAL A 256 -12.49 15.87 -8.15
CA VAL A 256 -13.49 16.64 -7.40
C VAL A 256 -14.43 17.39 -8.35
N SER A 257 -13.90 17.97 -9.42
CA SER A 257 -14.70 18.61 -10.49
C SER A 257 -15.51 17.60 -11.30
N GLY A 258 -15.23 16.30 -11.17
CA GLY A 258 -15.89 15.23 -11.89
C GLY A 258 -15.30 14.95 -13.27
N ASP A 259 -14.11 15.48 -13.55
CA ASP A 259 -13.38 15.27 -14.79
C ASP A 259 -12.58 13.97 -14.73
N LEU A 260 -12.63 13.21 -15.83
CA LEU A 260 -11.81 12.03 -15.98
C LEU A 260 -10.38 12.44 -16.35
N PRO A 261 -9.37 12.00 -15.58
CA PRO A 261 -7.98 12.33 -15.90
C PRO A 261 -7.54 11.57 -17.16
N ASP A 262 -6.68 12.17 -17.98
CA ASP A 262 -6.20 11.57 -19.23
C ASP A 262 -5.70 10.12 -18.99
N PRO A 263 -6.27 9.10 -19.63
CA PRO A 263 -5.87 7.70 -19.43
C PRO A 263 -4.40 7.42 -19.74
N ARG A 264 -3.75 8.21 -20.61
CA ARG A 264 -2.35 8.01 -21.01
C ARG A 264 -1.39 8.77 -20.10
N ALA A 265 -1.79 9.92 -19.58
CA ALA A 265 -0.94 10.76 -18.74
C ALA A 265 -1.17 10.49 -17.24
N SER A 266 -2.38 10.11 -16.84
CA SER A 266 -2.76 9.92 -15.45
C SER A 266 -2.13 8.69 -14.79
N ALA A 267 -1.77 8.87 -13.51
CA ALA A 267 -1.37 7.78 -12.63
C ALA A 267 -2.55 6.89 -12.22
N VAL A 268 -3.80 7.34 -12.39
CA VAL A 268 -5.02 6.66 -11.92
C VAL A 268 -5.75 6.03 -13.11
N ARG A 269 -6.22 4.78 -12.97
CA ARG A 269 -7.06 4.13 -13.98
C ARG A 269 -8.42 4.82 -14.05
N LEU A 270 -9.05 4.86 -15.23
CA LEU A 270 -10.42 5.36 -15.39
C LEU A 270 -11.41 4.68 -14.44
N SER A 271 -11.35 3.35 -14.33
CA SER A 271 -12.21 2.59 -13.41
C SER A 271 -12.03 2.97 -11.93
N THR A 272 -10.84 3.43 -11.56
CA THR A 272 -10.58 3.95 -10.22
C THR A 272 -11.07 5.39 -10.11
N ALA A 273 -10.83 6.21 -11.15
CA ALA A 273 -11.29 7.59 -11.22
C ALA A 273 -12.81 7.67 -11.09
N ASP A 274 -13.57 6.81 -11.77
CA ASP A 274 -15.03 6.74 -11.69
C ASP A 274 -15.52 6.59 -10.24
N ILE A 275 -14.95 5.63 -9.50
CA ILE A 275 -15.28 5.37 -8.09
C ILE A 275 -14.92 6.58 -7.20
N LEU A 276 -13.79 7.23 -7.49
CA LEU A 276 -13.35 8.39 -6.72
C LEU A 276 -14.23 9.62 -7.00
N ILE A 277 -14.61 9.86 -8.25
CA ILE A 277 -15.54 10.93 -8.64
C ILE A 277 -16.90 10.70 -7.97
N GLU A 278 -17.43 9.48 -8.02
CA GLU A 278 -18.68 9.11 -7.34
C GLU A 278 -18.61 9.42 -5.84
N ALA A 279 -17.51 9.03 -5.19
CA ALA A 279 -17.32 9.28 -3.76
C ALA A 279 -17.19 10.77 -3.43
N TYR A 280 -16.48 11.56 -4.23
CA TYR A 280 -16.36 13.01 -4.03
C TYR A 280 -17.69 13.73 -4.22
N ARG A 281 -18.50 13.32 -5.22
CA ARG A 281 -19.85 13.87 -5.42
C ARG A 281 -20.80 13.57 -4.27
N ALA A 282 -20.66 12.42 -3.61
CA ALA A 282 -21.50 12.07 -2.46
C ALA A 282 -21.12 12.83 -1.16
N GLN A 283 -19.99 13.52 -1.14
CA GLN A 283 -19.48 14.29 0.01
C GLN A 283 -19.77 15.79 -0.09
N GLY A 284 -20.20 16.28 -1.25
CA GLY A 284 -20.59 17.69 -1.50
C GLY A 284 -22.10 17.83 -1.64
#